data_AF-A0A8T4LVH3-F1
#
_entry.id   AF-A0A8T4LVH3-F1
#
_cell.length_a   1.000
_cell.length_b   1.000
_cell.length_c   1.000
_cell.angle_alpha   90.00
_cell.angle_beta   90.00
_cell.angle_gamma   90.00
#
_symmetry.space_group_name_H-M   'P 1'
#
loop_
_entity.id
_entity.type
_entity.pdbx_description
1 polymer ?
#
loop_
_entity_poly.entity_id
_entity_poly.type
_entity_poly.pdbx_seq_one_letter_code
_entity_poly.pdbx_strand_id
1 'polypeptide(L)'
;MPYDIKIGRNLADKKAFGDEGFVFLGKSYVKMGNYSSLSNNIFMDVARNHVVLVAGKRGSGKSYTLGVIAEELSGLKKEISQNIASLIFDTMGIFWTMKFTNEKDKELLYDWKLSTKNLPTRIFVPFGHYDNYIEKGIPVDEKFALNPMELDAEDWIITFGLSIINPVAVLIERAINNLKKEESFTIKDVIREIESDDKSSNEIKNAAVSLFQAAETWGIFSEKTKNATKIGDLISGGTTSILDLSVYNSIGAFNVRALVIGLLSKKIFNQRMNARKKEEVKAVSSSFSMTGFEEKKETPLVWIFIDEAHEFLPLNGKTAATDALIQLLREGRQPGISLVLATQQPGQIHRDVMTQSDIVISHRVTS
;
A
#
# COMPACT_ATOMS: atom_id res chain seq x y z
N MET A 1 -34.13 11.83 16.57
CA MET A 1 -33.77 12.60 15.37
C MET A 1 -32.62 11.90 14.69
N PRO A 2 -32.57 11.86 13.35
CA PRO A 2 -31.39 11.41 12.62
C PRO A 2 -30.19 12.28 13.00
N TYR A 3 -29.03 11.68 13.22
CA TYR A 3 -27.78 12.41 13.45
C TYR A 3 -26.62 11.66 12.80
N ASP A 4 -25.60 12.36 12.35
CA ASP A 4 -24.45 11.73 11.73
C ASP A 4 -23.49 11.17 12.79
N ILE A 5 -23.06 9.92 12.61
CA ILE A 5 -22.05 9.26 13.42
C ILE A 5 -20.69 9.54 12.78
N LYS A 6 -19.81 10.22 13.51
CA LYS A 6 -18.45 10.57 13.06
C LYS A 6 -17.43 9.79 13.89
N ILE A 7 -16.67 8.91 13.24
CA ILE A 7 -15.63 8.09 13.88
C ILE A 7 -14.22 8.64 13.57
N GLY A 8 -13.24 8.34 14.43
CA GLY A 8 -11.85 8.73 14.23
C GLY A 8 -11.49 10.17 14.63
N ARG A 9 -12.45 11.01 15.05
CA ARG A 9 -12.21 12.41 15.44
C ARG A 9 -12.34 12.63 16.95
N ASN A 10 -11.30 13.17 17.58
CA ASN A 10 -11.33 13.58 18.98
C ASN A 10 -11.89 15.02 19.16
N LEU A 11 -12.09 15.47 20.41
CA LEU A 11 -12.66 16.78 20.72
C LEU A 11 -11.78 17.96 20.25
N ALA A 12 -10.45 17.83 20.27
CA ALA A 12 -9.55 18.88 19.82
C ALA A 12 -9.61 19.03 18.30
N ASP A 13 -9.60 17.91 17.57
CA ASP A 13 -9.72 17.88 16.11
C ASP A 13 -11.10 18.35 15.64
N LYS A 14 -12.17 18.07 16.42
CA LYS A 14 -13.50 18.63 16.14
C LYS A 14 -13.51 20.16 16.21
N LYS A 15 -12.75 20.77 17.13
CA LYS A 15 -12.61 22.23 17.19
C LYS A 15 -11.75 22.77 16.04
N ALA A 16 -10.73 22.03 15.62
CA ALA A 16 -9.79 22.47 14.60
C ALA A 16 -10.32 22.35 13.16
N PHE A 17 -11.01 21.23 12.85
CA PHE A 17 -11.43 20.89 11.48
C PHE A 17 -12.95 20.93 11.29
N GLY A 18 -13.72 21.11 12.37
CA GLY A 18 -15.18 21.14 12.31
C GLY A 18 -15.74 19.86 11.67
N ASP A 19 -16.41 20.03 10.54
CA ASP A 19 -17.05 18.97 9.75
C ASP A 19 -16.33 18.68 8.41
N GLU A 20 -15.13 19.24 8.20
CA GLU A 20 -14.32 18.98 7.02
C GLU A 20 -13.48 17.70 7.19
N GLY A 21 -13.04 17.08 6.09
CA GLY A 21 -12.16 15.91 6.15
C GLY A 21 -12.84 14.66 6.72
N PHE A 22 -14.06 14.39 6.26
CA PHE A 22 -14.80 13.17 6.53
C PHE A 22 -15.14 12.45 5.24
N VAL A 23 -15.02 11.12 5.24
CA VAL A 23 -15.47 10.23 4.15
C VAL A 23 -16.69 9.42 4.58
N PHE A 24 -17.62 9.17 3.67
CA PHE A 24 -18.84 8.42 3.98
C PHE A 24 -18.57 6.91 3.93
N LEU A 25 -18.83 6.20 5.04
CA LEU A 25 -18.66 4.75 5.08
C LEU A 25 -19.95 3.97 4.87
N GLY A 26 -21.10 4.57 5.19
CA GLY A 26 -22.39 3.89 5.10
C GLY A 26 -23.42 4.43 6.08
N LYS A 27 -24.40 3.61 6.43
CA LYS A 27 -25.50 3.97 7.34
C LYS A 27 -25.67 2.95 8.45
N SER A 28 -26.11 3.41 9.62
CA SER A 28 -26.49 2.53 10.72
C SER A 28 -27.75 1.75 10.35
N TYR A 29 -27.73 0.46 10.67
CA TYR A 29 -28.87 -0.43 10.53
C TYR A 29 -29.59 -0.53 11.87
N VAL A 30 -30.85 -0.09 11.93
CA VAL A 30 -31.67 -0.12 13.14
C VAL A 30 -32.82 -1.10 12.93
N LYS A 31 -32.94 -2.08 13.83
CA LYS A 31 -34.05 -3.04 13.85
C LYS A 31 -35.07 -2.62 14.91
N MET A 32 -36.30 -2.34 14.49
CA MET A 32 -37.45 -2.03 15.33
C MET A 32 -38.48 -3.15 15.21
N GLY A 33 -38.40 -4.14 16.09
CA GLY A 33 -39.22 -5.35 16.01
C GLY A 33 -38.93 -6.13 14.72
N ASN A 34 -39.92 -6.22 13.83
CA ASN A 34 -39.80 -6.89 12.52
C ASN A 34 -39.36 -5.96 11.39
N TYR A 35 -39.36 -4.64 11.61
CA TYR A 35 -38.92 -3.67 10.61
C TYR A 35 -37.44 -3.37 10.78
N SER A 36 -36.75 -3.21 9.66
CA SER A 36 -35.38 -2.76 9.65
C SER A 36 -35.27 -1.53 8.77
N SER A 37 -34.57 -0.51 9.26
CA SER A 37 -34.37 0.74 8.55
C SER A 37 -32.92 1.15 8.61
N LEU A 38 -32.41 1.67 7.50
CA LEU A 38 -31.20 2.49 7.51
C LEU A 38 -31.55 3.83 8.18
N SER A 39 -30.68 4.29 9.08
CA SER A 39 -30.95 5.48 9.88
C SER A 39 -29.84 6.53 9.73
N ASN A 40 -28.80 6.45 10.55
CA ASN A 40 -27.80 7.51 10.68
C ASN A 40 -26.65 7.28 9.70
N ASN A 41 -26.16 8.33 9.04
CA ASN A 41 -24.94 8.20 8.24
C ASN A 41 -23.73 7.97 9.16
N ILE A 42 -22.75 7.23 8.65
CA ILE A 42 -21.50 6.94 9.31
C ILE A 42 -20.38 7.54 8.47
N PHE A 43 -19.60 8.41 9.08
CA PHE A 43 -18.47 9.11 8.47
C PHE A 43 -17.18 8.80 9.22
N MET A 44 -16.07 8.69 8.49
CA MET A 44 -14.73 8.46 9.03
C MET A 44 -13.84 9.67 8.80
N ASP A 45 -13.12 10.08 9.86
CA ASP A 45 -12.10 11.11 9.77
C ASP A 45 -10.98 10.70 8.79
N VAL A 46 -10.54 11.65 7.98
CA VAL A 46 -9.38 11.48 7.09
C VAL A 46 -8.41 12.67 7.18
N ALA A 47 -8.65 13.57 8.13
CA ALA A 47 -7.76 14.69 8.44
C ALA A 47 -6.57 14.22 9.28
N ARG A 48 -6.72 13.10 9.98
CA ARG A 48 -5.68 12.43 10.76
C ARG A 48 -5.32 11.07 10.15
N ASN A 49 -4.25 10.51 10.69
CA ASN A 49 -3.75 9.21 10.29
C ASN A 49 -4.51 8.12 11.03
N HIS A 50 -4.89 7.07 10.31
CA HIS A 50 -5.64 5.95 10.84
C HIS A 50 -4.99 4.63 10.46
N VAL A 51 -5.10 3.65 11.35
CA VAL A 51 -4.86 2.25 11.07
C VAL A 51 -6.21 1.54 11.12
N VAL A 52 -6.73 1.22 9.95
CA VAL A 52 -8.03 0.59 9.76
C VAL A 52 -7.84 -0.90 9.49
N LEU A 53 -8.43 -1.75 10.33
CA LEU A 53 -8.49 -3.18 10.10
C LEU A 53 -9.87 -3.57 9.58
N VAL A 54 -9.91 -4.23 8.42
CA VAL A 54 -11.12 -4.80 7.81
C VAL A 54 -11.04 -6.33 7.86
N ALA A 55 -11.79 -6.95 8.76
CA ALA A 55 -11.76 -8.40 8.97
C ALA A 55 -13.06 -9.07 8.50
N GLY A 56 -12.99 -10.27 7.92
CA GLY A 56 -14.18 -10.99 7.47
C GLY A 56 -13.92 -12.19 6.57
N LYS A 57 -14.85 -13.15 6.52
CA LYS A 57 -14.69 -14.35 5.70
C LYS A 57 -14.56 -14.04 4.20
N ARG A 58 -14.14 -15.02 3.40
CA ARG A 58 -14.13 -14.88 1.93
C ARG A 58 -15.53 -14.51 1.42
N GLY A 59 -15.59 -13.53 0.52
CA GLY A 59 -16.85 -13.04 -0.05
C GLY A 59 -17.70 -12.19 0.91
N SER A 60 -17.18 -11.77 2.07
CA SER A 60 -17.94 -10.96 3.02
C SER A 60 -18.05 -9.48 2.64
N GLY A 61 -17.28 -8.99 1.66
CA GLY A 61 -17.26 -7.57 1.27
C GLY A 61 -16.06 -6.75 1.77
N LYS A 62 -14.96 -7.41 2.20
CA LYS A 62 -13.73 -6.72 2.66
C LYS A 62 -13.15 -5.79 1.59
N SER A 63 -12.84 -6.32 0.42
CA SER A 63 -12.23 -5.56 -0.68
C SER A 63 -13.15 -4.46 -1.18
N TYR A 64 -14.47 -4.69 -1.15
CA TYR A 64 -15.47 -3.64 -1.41
C TYR A 64 -15.35 -2.49 -0.41
N THR A 65 -15.13 -2.77 0.88
CA THR A 65 -14.92 -1.74 1.90
C THR A 65 -13.63 -0.94 1.66
N LEU A 66 -12.53 -1.62 1.27
CA LEU A 66 -11.29 -0.94 0.87
C LEU A 66 -11.54 -0.01 -0.31
N GLY A 67 -12.28 -0.49 -1.31
CA GLY A 67 -12.74 0.28 -2.46
C GLY A 67 -13.51 1.52 -2.04
N VAL A 68 -14.59 1.39 -1.25
CA VAL A 68 -15.39 2.51 -0.75
C VAL A 68 -14.53 3.57 -0.05
N ILE A 69 -13.62 3.17 0.84
CA ILE A 69 -12.74 4.13 1.52
C ILE A 69 -11.85 4.86 0.50
N ALA A 70 -11.23 4.14 -0.44
CA ALA A 70 -10.38 4.74 -1.48
C ALA A 70 -11.16 5.64 -2.44
N GLU A 71 -12.40 5.25 -2.81
CA GLU A 71 -13.30 6.04 -3.66
C GLU A 71 -13.67 7.36 -3.00
N GLU A 72 -14.05 7.31 -1.72
CA GLU A 72 -14.43 8.49 -0.96
C GLU A 72 -13.26 9.45 -0.74
N LEU A 73 -12.04 8.93 -0.51
CA LEU A 73 -10.82 9.76 -0.42
C LEU A 73 -10.58 10.54 -1.72
N SER A 74 -10.68 9.87 -2.87
CA SER A 74 -10.54 10.50 -4.19
C SER A 74 -11.72 11.43 -4.54
N GLY A 75 -12.90 11.15 -3.98
CA GLY A 75 -14.12 11.94 -4.15
C GLY A 75 -14.22 13.17 -3.25
N LEU A 76 -13.27 13.39 -2.34
CA LEU A 76 -13.22 14.60 -1.51
C LEU A 76 -13.11 15.87 -2.38
N LYS A 77 -13.53 17.01 -1.81
CA LYS A 77 -13.35 18.31 -2.45
C LYS A 77 -11.88 18.55 -2.80
N LYS A 78 -11.63 19.19 -3.95
CA LYS A 78 -10.29 19.33 -4.55
C LYS A 78 -9.27 19.94 -3.59
N GLU A 79 -9.71 20.85 -2.72
CA GLU A 79 -8.87 21.54 -1.73
C GLU A 79 -8.26 20.54 -0.73
N ILE A 80 -9.00 19.48 -0.41
CA ILE A 80 -8.60 18.41 0.51
C ILE A 80 -7.94 17.27 -0.26
N SER A 81 -8.57 16.78 -1.33
CA SER A 81 -8.10 15.59 -2.06
C SER A 81 -6.70 15.78 -2.64
N GLN A 82 -6.35 16.99 -3.11
CA GLN A 82 -4.98 17.28 -3.61
C GLN A 82 -3.86 17.05 -2.58
N ASN A 83 -4.21 16.97 -1.28
CA ASN A 83 -3.29 16.75 -0.17
C ASN A 83 -3.29 15.30 0.34
N ILE A 84 -4.08 14.41 -0.28
CA ILE A 84 -4.19 13.00 0.09
C ILE A 84 -3.94 12.15 -1.16
N ALA A 85 -3.08 11.14 -1.04
CA ALA A 85 -2.84 10.15 -2.08
C ALA A 85 -3.18 8.76 -1.54
N SER A 86 -3.82 7.94 -2.38
CA SER A 86 -4.14 6.56 -2.05
C SER A 86 -3.29 5.61 -2.90
N LEU A 87 -2.69 4.60 -2.28
CA LEU A 87 -1.98 3.52 -2.95
C LEU A 87 -2.58 2.19 -2.53
N ILE A 88 -3.15 1.46 -3.49
CA ILE A 88 -3.68 0.12 -3.30
C ILE A 88 -2.67 -0.89 -3.82
N PHE A 89 -2.21 -1.78 -2.95
CA PHE A 89 -1.52 -3.00 -3.35
C PHE A 89 -2.55 -4.06 -3.67
N ASP A 90 -2.86 -4.22 -4.96
CA ASP A 90 -3.87 -5.16 -5.43
C ASP A 90 -3.25 -6.54 -5.62
N THR A 91 -3.48 -7.40 -4.64
CA THR A 91 -2.95 -8.77 -4.61
C THR A 91 -3.84 -9.77 -5.32
N MET A 92 -5.08 -9.38 -5.67
CA MET A 92 -6.09 -10.25 -6.27
C MET A 92 -6.51 -9.83 -7.68
N GLY A 93 -6.13 -8.64 -8.13
CA GLY A 93 -6.40 -8.13 -9.48
C GLY A 93 -7.87 -7.74 -9.65
N ILE A 94 -8.45 -7.09 -8.63
CA ILE A 94 -9.87 -6.72 -8.59
C ILE A 94 -10.10 -5.21 -8.54
N PHE A 95 -9.12 -4.41 -8.13
CA PHE A 95 -9.30 -2.98 -7.94
C PHE A 95 -9.19 -2.19 -9.25
N TRP A 96 -8.63 -2.77 -10.33
CA TRP A 96 -8.58 -2.12 -11.66
C TRP A 96 -9.96 -1.68 -12.17
N THR A 97 -11.04 -2.33 -11.73
CA THR A 97 -12.41 -1.97 -12.11
C THR A 97 -12.81 -0.58 -11.59
N MET A 98 -12.16 -0.06 -10.54
CA MET A 98 -12.39 1.29 -10.00
C MET A 98 -12.14 2.40 -11.02
N LYS A 99 -11.41 2.10 -12.11
CA LYS A 99 -11.20 3.03 -13.22
C LYS A 99 -12.49 3.34 -14.00
N PHE A 100 -13.51 2.49 -13.88
CA PHE A 100 -14.76 2.65 -14.59
C PHE A 100 -15.88 3.11 -13.65
N THR A 101 -16.79 3.89 -14.20
CA THR A 101 -18.01 4.27 -13.51
C THR A 101 -18.86 3.04 -13.18
N ASN A 102 -19.32 2.94 -11.93
CA ASN A 102 -20.15 1.82 -11.48
C ASN A 102 -21.60 1.92 -12.01
N GLU A 103 -21.81 1.61 -13.29
CA GLU A 103 -23.16 1.56 -13.87
C GLU A 103 -23.95 0.31 -13.41
N LYS A 104 -23.26 -0.73 -12.95
CA LYS A 104 -23.87 -1.99 -12.51
C LYS A 104 -24.76 -1.79 -11.29
N ASP A 105 -24.31 -1.01 -10.32
CA ASP A 105 -25.02 -0.78 -9.05
C ASP A 105 -25.71 0.59 -8.99
N LYS A 106 -26.03 1.19 -10.15
CA LYS A 106 -26.62 2.53 -10.25
C LYS A 106 -27.93 2.70 -9.48
N GLU A 107 -28.83 1.73 -9.57
CA GLU A 107 -30.11 1.76 -8.85
C GLU A 107 -29.89 1.71 -7.33
N LEU A 108 -28.99 0.84 -6.88
CA LEU A 108 -28.62 0.74 -5.47
C LEU A 108 -28.00 2.06 -4.96
N LEU A 109 -27.12 2.67 -5.73
CA LEU A 109 -26.55 3.98 -5.38
C LEU A 109 -27.65 5.05 -5.29
N TYR A 110 -28.60 5.05 -6.22
CA TYR A 110 -29.74 5.98 -6.20
C TYR A 110 -30.58 5.83 -4.93
N ASP A 111 -30.89 4.60 -4.50
CA ASP A 111 -31.59 4.32 -3.24
C ASP A 111 -30.84 4.87 -2.02
N TRP A 112 -29.51 4.92 -2.11
CA TRP A 112 -28.64 5.49 -1.08
C TRP A 112 -28.49 7.00 -1.18
N LYS A 113 -29.09 7.64 -2.19
CA LYS A 113 -28.93 9.06 -2.60
C LYS A 113 -27.52 9.39 -3.07
N LEU A 114 -26.86 8.42 -3.67
CA LEU A 114 -25.55 8.52 -4.30
C LEU A 114 -25.72 8.52 -5.83
N SER A 115 -24.69 8.97 -6.53
CA SER A 115 -24.60 8.96 -7.99
C SER A 115 -23.38 8.17 -8.42
N THR A 116 -23.45 7.58 -9.61
CA THR A 116 -22.29 6.97 -10.26
C THR A 116 -21.31 8.07 -10.65
N LYS A 117 -20.01 7.82 -10.47
CA LYS A 117 -18.95 8.78 -10.74
C LYS A 117 -17.77 8.08 -11.38
N ASN A 118 -17.00 8.81 -12.18
CA ASN A 118 -15.67 8.39 -12.56
C ASN A 118 -14.67 9.00 -11.57
N LEU A 119 -13.69 8.21 -11.14
CA LEU A 119 -12.72 8.62 -10.14
C LEU A 119 -11.31 8.66 -10.74
N PRO A 120 -10.45 9.57 -10.26
CA PRO A 120 -9.07 9.65 -10.70
C PRO A 120 -8.30 8.41 -10.20
N THR A 121 -8.18 7.40 -11.06
CA THR A 121 -7.49 6.15 -10.77
C THR A 121 -6.41 5.87 -11.80
N ARG A 122 -5.22 5.46 -11.34
CA ARG A 122 -4.09 5.05 -12.20
C ARG A 122 -3.67 3.63 -11.89
N ILE A 123 -3.55 2.80 -12.92
CA ILE A 123 -3.20 1.39 -12.79
C ILE A 123 -1.76 1.17 -13.23
N PHE A 124 -0.97 0.64 -12.30
CA PHE A 124 0.43 0.26 -12.48
C PHE A 124 0.54 -1.26 -12.48
N VAL A 125 1.29 -1.80 -13.44
CA VAL A 125 1.60 -3.23 -13.52
C VAL A 125 3.09 -3.44 -13.71
N PRO A 126 3.69 -4.51 -13.17
CA PRO A 126 5.07 -4.88 -13.45
C PRO A 126 5.40 -4.83 -14.95
N PHE A 127 6.50 -4.14 -15.31
CA PHE A 127 6.80 -3.85 -16.71
C PHE A 127 6.91 -5.11 -17.58
N GLY A 128 7.40 -6.23 -17.01
CA GLY A 128 7.55 -7.50 -17.72
C GLY A 128 6.22 -8.19 -18.04
N HIS A 129 5.13 -7.74 -17.41
CA HIS A 129 3.78 -8.27 -17.60
C HIS A 129 2.85 -7.29 -18.31
N TYR A 130 3.31 -6.07 -18.60
CA TYR A 130 2.49 -5.01 -19.19
C TYR A 130 1.84 -5.42 -20.51
N ASP A 131 2.61 -6.01 -21.44
CA ASP A 131 2.10 -6.33 -22.77
C ASP A 131 0.99 -7.41 -22.71
N ASN A 132 1.12 -8.37 -21.78
CA ASN A 132 0.09 -9.39 -21.50
C ASN A 132 -1.25 -8.77 -21.04
N TYR A 133 -1.19 -7.72 -20.21
CA TYR A 133 -2.41 -7.01 -19.79
C TYR A 133 -3.10 -6.33 -20.96
N ILE A 134 -2.34 -5.67 -21.83
CA ILE A 134 -2.86 -4.99 -23.02
C ILE A 134 -3.49 -6.01 -23.99
N GLU A 135 -2.82 -7.14 -24.23
CA GLU A 135 -3.35 -8.24 -25.06
C GLU A 135 -4.67 -8.80 -24.53
N LYS A 136 -4.84 -8.87 -23.20
CA LYS A 136 -6.08 -9.29 -22.53
C LYS A 136 -7.15 -8.20 -22.45
N GLY A 137 -6.86 -6.99 -22.89
CA GLY A 137 -7.77 -5.85 -22.78
C GLY A 137 -8.00 -5.36 -21.35
N ILE A 138 -7.11 -5.71 -20.40
CA ILE A 138 -7.17 -5.21 -19.03
C ILE A 138 -6.59 -3.78 -19.04
N PRO A 139 -7.28 -2.78 -18.48
CA PRO A 139 -6.80 -1.42 -18.50
C PRO A 139 -5.52 -1.26 -17.68
N VAL A 140 -4.52 -0.62 -18.27
CA VAL A 140 -3.26 -0.27 -17.61
C VAL A 140 -2.85 1.14 -18.05
N ASP A 141 -2.35 1.94 -17.10
CA ASP A 141 -1.85 3.28 -17.39
C ASP A 141 -0.33 3.29 -17.49
N GLU A 142 0.37 2.61 -16.58
CA GLU A 142 1.80 2.77 -16.39
C GLU A 142 2.53 1.44 -16.15
N LYS A 143 3.81 1.41 -16.55
CA LYS A 143 4.74 0.32 -16.21
C LYS A 143 5.36 0.57 -14.83
N PHE A 144 5.45 -0.49 -14.04
CA PHE A 144 6.10 -0.49 -12.74
C PHE A 144 7.44 -1.25 -12.79
N ALA A 145 8.50 -0.62 -12.27
CA ALA A 145 9.80 -1.25 -12.13
C ALA A 145 10.51 -0.80 -10.84
N LEU A 146 11.15 -1.74 -10.16
CA LEU A 146 12.01 -1.54 -9.00
C LEU A 146 13.47 -1.40 -9.41
N ASN A 147 14.22 -0.56 -8.71
CA ASN A 147 15.66 -0.50 -8.87
C ASN A 147 16.34 -1.53 -7.93
N PRO A 148 17.11 -2.51 -8.43
CA PRO A 148 17.84 -3.48 -7.60
C PRO A 148 18.71 -2.84 -6.50
N MET A 149 19.25 -1.64 -6.75
CA MET A 149 20.07 -0.90 -5.80
C MET A 149 19.30 -0.46 -4.54
N GLU A 150 17.97 -0.37 -4.61
CA GLU A 150 17.14 0.02 -3.48
C GLU A 150 16.95 -1.08 -2.44
N LEU A 151 17.26 -2.33 -2.81
CA LEU A 151 17.16 -3.49 -1.93
C LEU A 151 18.46 -3.68 -1.15
N ASP A 152 18.35 -3.98 0.12
CA ASP A 152 19.48 -4.38 0.95
C ASP A 152 19.69 -5.90 0.85
N ALA A 153 20.84 -6.40 1.30
CA ALA A 153 21.15 -7.83 1.22
C ALA A 153 20.11 -8.70 1.95
N GLU A 154 19.61 -8.22 3.10
CA GLU A 154 18.60 -8.90 3.89
C GLU A 154 17.27 -9.05 3.13
N ASP A 155 16.87 -8.07 2.33
CA ASP A 155 15.65 -8.14 1.50
C ASP A 155 15.73 -9.31 0.51
N TRP A 156 16.90 -9.51 -0.11
CA TRP A 156 17.16 -10.63 -1.00
C TRP A 156 17.15 -11.98 -0.27
N ILE A 157 17.87 -12.05 0.86
CA ILE A 157 17.98 -13.27 1.67
C ILE A 157 16.60 -13.74 2.13
N ILE A 158 15.78 -12.84 2.66
CA ILE A 158 14.41 -13.14 3.10
C ILE A 158 13.54 -13.53 1.90
N THR A 159 13.63 -12.81 0.78
CA THR A 159 12.83 -13.12 -0.42
C THR A 159 13.14 -14.51 -0.97
N PHE A 160 14.40 -14.92 -0.93
CA PHE A 160 14.84 -16.26 -1.34
C PHE A 160 14.60 -17.35 -0.28
N GLY A 161 14.03 -17.01 0.88
CA GLY A 161 13.74 -17.96 1.95
C GLY A 161 14.99 -18.54 2.61
N LEU A 162 16.11 -17.80 2.58
CA LEU A 162 17.38 -18.24 3.13
C LEU A 162 17.50 -17.82 4.60
N SER A 163 18.16 -18.66 5.40
CA SER A 163 18.63 -18.27 6.73
C SER A 163 19.90 -17.42 6.61
N ILE A 164 20.09 -16.44 7.50
CA ILE A 164 21.27 -15.55 7.51
C ILE A 164 22.58 -16.34 7.63
N ILE A 165 22.56 -17.48 8.33
CA ILE A 165 23.75 -18.34 8.48
C ILE A 165 23.99 -19.27 7.28
N ASN A 166 23.12 -19.24 6.26
CA ASN A 166 23.30 -20.06 5.06
C ASN A 166 24.51 -19.54 4.25
N PRO A 167 25.44 -20.40 3.81
CA PRO A 167 26.58 -19.96 3.00
C PRO A 167 26.20 -19.19 1.73
N VAL A 168 25.07 -19.51 1.09
CA VAL A 168 24.51 -18.76 -0.03
C VAL A 168 24.11 -17.35 0.41
N ALA A 169 23.48 -17.20 1.57
CA ALA A 169 23.12 -15.89 2.11
C ALA A 169 24.35 -15.02 2.38
N VAL A 170 25.42 -15.60 2.95
CA VAL A 170 26.70 -14.91 3.19
C VAL A 170 27.34 -14.42 1.89
N LEU A 171 27.27 -15.23 0.82
CA LEU A 171 27.75 -14.83 -0.50
C LEU A 171 26.91 -13.68 -1.08
N ILE A 172 25.58 -13.77 -1.00
CA ILE A 172 24.68 -12.70 -1.45
C ILE A 172 24.96 -11.40 -0.70
N GLU A 173 25.13 -11.47 0.62
CA GLU A 173 25.45 -10.32 1.45
C GLU A 173 26.75 -9.65 1.02
N ARG A 174 27.81 -10.45 0.80
CA ARG A 174 29.10 -9.93 0.33
C ARG A 174 28.99 -9.26 -1.05
N ALA A 175 28.33 -9.92 -2.00
CA ALA A 175 28.16 -9.41 -3.36
C ALA A 175 27.35 -8.10 -3.39
N ILE A 176 26.20 -8.05 -2.70
CA ILE A 176 25.36 -6.85 -2.63
C ILE A 176 26.10 -5.70 -1.93
N ASN A 177 26.80 -5.97 -0.83
CA ASN A 177 27.55 -4.92 -0.11
C ASN A 177 28.74 -4.37 -0.92
N ASN A 178 29.35 -5.18 -1.79
CA ASN A 178 30.35 -4.70 -2.72
C ASN A 178 29.74 -3.80 -3.80
N LEU A 179 28.65 -4.25 -4.43
CA LEU A 179 27.97 -3.49 -5.49
C LEU A 179 27.32 -2.19 -5.00
N LYS A 180 26.92 -2.12 -3.72
CA LYS A 180 26.42 -0.88 -3.10
C LYS A 180 27.47 0.25 -3.07
N LYS A 181 28.75 -0.03 -3.34
CA LYS A 181 29.80 0.99 -3.49
C LYS A 181 29.81 1.62 -4.89
N GLU A 182 29.13 1.00 -5.86
CA GLU A 182 28.98 1.54 -7.21
C GLU A 182 27.81 2.53 -7.29
N GLU A 183 27.79 3.36 -8.34
CA GLU A 183 26.71 4.33 -8.55
C GLU A 183 25.37 3.68 -8.92
N SER A 184 25.40 2.53 -9.61
CA SER A 184 24.20 1.76 -9.97
C SER A 184 24.56 0.35 -10.41
N PHE A 185 23.69 -0.62 -10.14
CA PHE A 185 23.85 -2.00 -10.59
C PHE A 185 22.51 -2.65 -10.95
N THR A 186 22.56 -3.64 -11.84
CA THR A 186 21.42 -4.48 -12.24
C THR A 186 21.54 -5.89 -11.67
N ILE A 187 20.50 -6.71 -11.81
CA ILE A 187 20.55 -8.14 -11.45
C ILE A 187 21.68 -8.87 -12.18
N LYS A 188 21.95 -8.51 -13.45
CA LYS A 188 23.07 -9.09 -14.21
C LYS A 188 24.44 -8.74 -13.63
N ASP A 189 24.57 -7.57 -13.02
CA ASP A 189 25.81 -7.15 -12.37
C ASP A 189 25.98 -7.92 -11.03
N VAL A 190 24.89 -8.16 -10.29
CA VAL A 190 24.88 -9.05 -9.11
C VAL A 190 25.32 -10.47 -9.45
N ILE A 191 24.82 -11.04 -10.55
CA ILE A 191 25.23 -12.37 -11.02
C ILE A 191 26.74 -12.40 -11.31
N ARG A 192 27.27 -11.40 -12.02
CA ARG A 192 28.71 -11.33 -12.33
C ARG A 192 29.58 -11.20 -11.08
N GLU A 193 29.17 -10.39 -10.10
CA GLU A 193 29.86 -10.25 -8.81
C GLU A 193 29.91 -11.61 -8.09
N ILE A 194 28.79 -12.33 -8.03
CA ILE A 194 28.69 -13.66 -7.42
C ILE A 194 29.59 -14.69 -8.12
N GLU A 195 29.62 -14.70 -9.46
CA GLU A 195 30.47 -15.62 -10.23
C GLU A 195 31.97 -15.36 -10.00
N SER A 196 32.34 -14.09 -9.86
CA SER A 196 33.72 -13.64 -9.63
C SER A 196 34.24 -13.89 -8.21
N ASP A 197 33.37 -14.26 -7.27
CA ASP A 197 33.74 -14.52 -5.88
C ASP A 197 34.71 -15.72 -5.77
N ASP A 198 35.85 -15.50 -5.13
CA ASP A 198 36.93 -16.47 -4.94
C ASP A 198 36.87 -17.20 -3.60
N LYS A 199 36.04 -16.73 -2.67
CA LYS A 199 35.89 -17.27 -1.31
C LYS A 199 34.84 -18.37 -1.19
N SER A 200 33.93 -18.47 -2.16
CA SER A 200 32.82 -19.43 -2.16
C SER A 200 33.08 -20.58 -3.12
N SER A 201 32.59 -21.77 -2.77
CA SER A 201 32.64 -22.94 -3.67
C SER A 201 31.74 -22.74 -4.89
N ASN A 202 32.00 -23.49 -5.97
CA ASN A 202 31.21 -23.39 -7.19
C ASN A 202 29.75 -23.79 -6.97
N GLU A 203 29.47 -24.72 -6.06
CA GLU A 203 28.11 -25.13 -5.71
C GLU A 203 27.32 -23.96 -5.08
N ILE A 204 27.94 -23.21 -4.16
CA ILE A 204 27.33 -22.05 -3.51
C ILE A 204 27.09 -20.94 -4.53
N LYS A 205 28.08 -20.68 -5.41
CA LYS A 205 27.95 -19.69 -6.48
C LYS A 205 26.81 -20.04 -7.43
N ASN A 206 26.77 -21.27 -7.93
CA ASN A 206 25.72 -21.73 -8.84
C ASN A 206 24.31 -21.64 -8.20
N ALA A 207 24.18 -21.94 -6.92
CA ALA A 207 22.93 -21.78 -6.19
C ALA A 207 22.50 -20.30 -6.10
N ALA A 208 23.43 -19.40 -5.74
CA ALA A 208 23.15 -17.96 -5.67
C ALA A 208 22.79 -17.38 -7.05
N VAL A 209 23.54 -17.75 -8.10
CA VAL A 209 23.25 -17.36 -9.48
C VAL A 209 21.86 -17.81 -9.91
N SER A 210 21.48 -19.07 -9.61
CA SER A 210 20.15 -19.59 -9.96
C SER A 210 19.02 -18.79 -9.32
N LEU A 211 19.20 -18.32 -8.08
CA LEU A 211 18.22 -17.48 -7.39
C LEU A 211 18.05 -16.12 -8.08
N PHE A 212 19.15 -15.45 -8.45
CA PHE A 212 19.09 -14.17 -9.15
C PHE A 212 18.62 -14.29 -10.60
N GLN A 213 18.93 -15.39 -11.28
CA GLN A 213 18.34 -15.71 -12.58
C GLN A 213 16.81 -15.87 -12.48
N ALA A 214 16.33 -16.54 -11.44
CA ALA A 214 14.89 -16.60 -11.16
C ALA A 214 14.31 -15.20 -10.90
N ALA A 215 15.00 -14.35 -10.14
CA ALA A 215 14.59 -12.97 -9.88
C ALA A 215 14.48 -12.12 -11.15
N GLU A 216 15.34 -12.33 -12.14
CA GLU A 216 15.28 -11.66 -13.45
C GLU A 216 13.97 -11.98 -14.18
N THR A 217 13.48 -13.23 -14.08
CA THR A 217 12.23 -13.66 -14.73
C THR A 217 10.97 -13.04 -14.12
N TRP A 218 11.04 -12.44 -12.93
CA TRP A 218 9.87 -11.83 -12.28
C TRP A 218 9.34 -10.62 -13.07
N GLY A 219 10.19 -9.94 -13.86
CA GLY A 219 9.77 -8.81 -14.67
C GLY A 219 9.41 -7.56 -13.84
N ILE A 220 9.99 -7.42 -12.64
CA ILE A 220 9.82 -6.26 -11.76
C ILE A 220 11.04 -5.34 -11.69
N PHE A 221 12.25 -5.82 -12.01
CA PHE A 221 13.46 -5.02 -11.85
C PHE A 221 13.84 -4.24 -13.10
N SER A 222 14.14 -2.95 -12.93
CA SER A 222 14.61 -2.08 -14.01
C SER A 222 15.92 -2.57 -14.61
N GLU A 223 16.01 -2.53 -15.93
CA GLU A 223 17.25 -2.70 -16.68
C GLU A 223 17.90 -1.33 -16.94
N LYS A 224 19.17 -1.25 -17.33
CA LYS A 224 19.86 0.04 -17.61
C LYS A 224 19.12 0.95 -18.61
N THR A 225 18.28 0.38 -19.48
CA THR A 225 17.48 1.09 -20.49
C THR A 225 16.09 1.51 -20.01
N LYS A 226 15.64 1.05 -18.83
CA LYS A 226 14.32 1.32 -18.28
C LYS A 226 14.46 2.07 -16.96
N ASN A 227 13.78 3.20 -16.82
CA ASN A 227 13.79 3.94 -15.57
C ASN A 227 12.97 3.19 -14.51
N ALA A 228 13.52 3.04 -13.32
CA ALA A 228 12.75 2.59 -12.16
C ALA A 228 11.65 3.60 -11.81
N THR A 229 10.52 3.08 -11.34
CA THR A 229 9.38 3.90 -10.93
C THR A 229 9.71 4.67 -9.67
N LYS A 230 9.51 5.99 -9.70
CA LYS A 230 9.72 6.85 -8.53
C LYS A 230 8.47 6.83 -7.66
N ILE A 231 8.63 7.05 -6.36
CA ILE A 231 7.50 7.13 -5.43
C ILE A 231 6.56 8.28 -5.81
N GLY A 232 7.07 9.40 -6.34
CA GLY A 232 6.24 10.50 -6.83
C GLY A 232 5.32 10.13 -7.99
N ASP A 233 5.67 9.09 -8.77
CA ASP A 233 4.81 8.61 -9.86
C ASP A 233 3.60 7.83 -9.29
N LEU A 234 3.82 7.08 -8.21
CA LEU A 234 2.81 6.29 -7.50
C LEU A 234 1.95 7.13 -6.55
N ILE A 235 2.54 8.14 -5.90
CA ILE A 235 1.90 8.92 -4.83
C ILE A 235 1.54 10.31 -5.36
N SER A 236 0.35 10.42 -5.94
CA SER A 236 -0.20 11.64 -6.52
C SER A 236 -1.44 12.09 -5.75
N GLY A 237 -1.45 13.34 -5.28
CA GLY A 237 -2.58 13.89 -4.52
C GLY A 237 -3.86 13.93 -5.35
N GLY A 238 -4.97 13.51 -4.75
CA GLY A 238 -6.29 13.44 -5.38
C GLY A 238 -6.41 12.34 -6.41
N THR A 239 -5.54 11.32 -6.36
CA THR A 239 -5.57 10.16 -7.25
C THR A 239 -5.37 8.88 -6.44
N THR A 240 -6.13 7.85 -6.79
CA THR A 240 -5.91 6.48 -6.30
C THR A 240 -5.01 5.75 -7.27
N SER A 241 -3.79 5.43 -6.84
CA SER A 241 -2.91 4.54 -7.58
C SER A 241 -3.16 3.10 -7.16
N ILE A 242 -3.26 2.21 -8.15
CA ILE A 242 -3.42 0.77 -7.95
C ILE A 242 -2.18 0.12 -8.52
N LEU A 243 -1.41 -0.54 -7.66
CA LEU A 243 -0.31 -1.40 -8.08
C LEU A 243 -0.81 -2.84 -8.08
N ASP A 244 -1.08 -3.36 -9.28
CA ASP A 244 -1.54 -4.73 -9.46
C ASP A 244 -0.36 -5.71 -9.41
N LEU A 245 -0.38 -6.56 -8.40
CA LEU A 245 0.61 -7.60 -8.13
C LEU A 245 0.02 -9.01 -8.25
N SER A 246 -1.21 -9.14 -8.77
CA SER A 246 -1.94 -10.40 -8.90
C SER A 246 -1.29 -11.39 -9.88
N VAL A 247 -0.40 -10.91 -10.75
CA VAL A 247 0.46 -11.77 -11.58
C VAL A 247 1.35 -12.69 -10.78
N TYR A 248 1.70 -12.30 -9.54
CA TYR A 248 2.55 -13.09 -8.66
C TYR A 248 1.68 -13.95 -7.75
N ASN A 249 1.82 -15.26 -7.89
CA ASN A 249 1.06 -16.23 -7.10
C ASN A 249 1.39 -16.13 -5.61
N SER A 250 0.41 -16.36 -4.74
CA SER A 250 0.60 -16.39 -3.28
C SER A 250 1.32 -17.64 -2.79
N ILE A 251 1.21 -18.74 -3.53
CA ILE A 251 1.80 -20.05 -3.20
C ILE A 251 3.05 -20.31 -4.08
N GLY A 252 3.80 -19.24 -4.39
CA GLY A 252 5.04 -19.33 -5.16
C GLY A 252 6.26 -19.67 -4.31
N ALA A 253 7.35 -20.09 -4.96
CA ALA A 253 8.65 -20.28 -4.30
C ALA A 253 9.20 -18.97 -3.69
N PHE A 254 8.81 -17.82 -4.26
CA PHE A 254 9.25 -16.50 -3.83
C PHE A 254 8.04 -15.59 -3.59
N ASN A 255 8.04 -14.87 -2.47
CA ASN A 255 6.97 -13.90 -2.16
C ASN A 255 7.31 -12.53 -2.75
N VAL A 256 7.23 -12.42 -4.07
CA VAL A 256 7.52 -11.19 -4.83
C VAL A 256 6.62 -10.02 -4.40
N ARG A 257 5.37 -10.32 -4.05
CA ARG A 257 4.40 -9.33 -3.56
C ARG A 257 4.87 -8.70 -2.25
N ALA A 258 5.35 -9.49 -1.31
CA ALA A 258 5.93 -8.99 -0.06
C ALA A 258 7.16 -8.11 -0.29
N LEU A 259 8.04 -8.50 -1.22
CA LEU A 259 9.21 -7.69 -1.56
C LEU A 259 8.82 -6.28 -2.04
N VAL A 260 7.86 -6.22 -2.98
CA VAL A 260 7.40 -4.96 -3.56
C VAL A 260 6.71 -4.09 -2.50
N ILE A 261 5.80 -4.68 -1.71
CA ILE A 261 5.08 -3.97 -0.64
C ILE A 261 6.08 -3.44 0.40
N GLY A 262 7.01 -4.27 0.88
CA GLY A 262 8.00 -3.90 1.87
C GLY A 262 8.88 -2.73 1.43
N LEU A 263 9.46 -2.85 0.22
CA LEU A 263 10.33 -1.82 -0.33
C LEU A 263 9.60 -0.49 -0.53
N LEU A 264 8.41 -0.51 -1.13
CA LEU A 264 7.62 0.70 -1.35
C LEU A 264 7.16 1.32 -0.03
N SER A 265 6.73 0.52 0.95
CA SER A 265 6.41 1.00 2.29
C SER A 265 7.59 1.71 2.97
N LYS A 266 8.79 1.11 2.94
CA LYS A 266 10.03 1.71 3.49
C LYS A 266 10.37 3.03 2.79
N LYS A 267 10.26 3.09 1.46
CA LYS A 267 10.54 4.31 0.68
C LYS A 267 9.52 5.42 0.95
N ILE A 268 8.23 5.10 0.98
CA ILE A 268 7.16 6.06 1.28
C ILE A 268 7.35 6.63 2.69
N PHE A 269 7.66 5.78 3.68
CA PHE A 269 7.96 6.22 5.04
C PHE A 269 9.10 7.25 5.06
N ASN A 270 10.25 6.92 4.47
CA ASN A 270 11.41 7.80 4.46
C ASN A 270 11.14 9.13 3.74
N GLN A 271 10.46 9.08 2.59
CA GLN A 271 10.12 10.29 1.84
C GLN A 271 9.18 11.19 2.63
N ARG A 272 8.15 10.63 3.28
CA ARG A 272 7.21 11.40 4.09
C ARG A 272 7.82 11.92 5.38
N MET A 273 8.74 11.19 6.01
CA MET A 273 9.52 11.70 7.14
C MET A 273 10.33 12.93 6.75
N ASN A 274 10.99 12.90 5.59
CA ASN A 274 11.73 14.05 5.08
C ASN A 274 10.81 15.22 4.72
N ALA A 275 9.67 14.96 4.08
CA ALA A 275 8.67 15.97 3.76
C ALA A 275 8.11 16.62 5.03
N ARG A 276 7.80 15.82 6.06
CA ARG A 276 7.30 16.30 7.35
C ARG A 276 8.29 17.26 8.03
N LYS A 277 9.58 16.91 8.05
CA LYS A 277 10.63 17.79 8.57
C LYS A 277 10.68 19.13 7.83
N LYS A 278 10.57 19.11 6.49
CA LYS A 278 10.52 20.35 5.69
C LYS A 278 9.27 21.18 6.00
N GLU A 279 8.10 20.53 6.15
CA GLU A 279 6.84 21.19 6.54
C GLU A 279 6.98 21.88 7.91
N GLU A 280 7.62 21.25 8.89
CA GLU A 280 7.84 21.82 10.23
C GLU A 280 8.83 22.99 10.21
N VAL A 281 9.92 22.89 9.47
CA VAL A 281 10.87 24.01 9.29
C VAL A 281 10.16 25.21 8.64
N LYS A 282 9.35 24.97 7.60
CA LYS A 282 8.55 26.02 6.96
C LYS A 282 7.62 26.67 7.98
N ALA A 283 6.84 25.88 8.74
CA ALA A 283 5.90 26.39 9.73
C ALA A 283 6.55 27.25 10.83
N VAL A 284 7.74 26.86 11.31
CA VAL A 284 8.50 27.66 12.29
C VAL A 284 8.97 28.97 11.66
N SER A 285 9.54 28.91 10.44
CA SER A 285 10.03 30.10 9.74
C SER A 285 8.91 31.06 9.30
N SER A 286 7.71 30.53 9.03
CA SER A 286 6.54 31.28 8.58
C SER A 286 5.63 31.76 9.71
N SER A 287 6.13 31.81 10.95
CA SER A 287 5.42 32.37 12.12
C SER A 287 5.00 33.85 11.96
N PHE A 288 5.28 34.50 10.81
CA PHE A 288 4.86 35.86 10.47
C PHE A 288 3.67 35.96 9.49
N SER A 289 3.11 34.85 9.01
CA SER A 289 1.94 34.85 8.11
C SER A 289 0.88 33.84 8.58
N MET A 290 0.18 34.18 9.67
CA MET A 290 -1.06 33.51 10.10
C MET A 290 -2.23 33.95 9.22
N THR A 291 -2.36 33.39 8.02
CA THR A 291 -3.64 33.41 7.29
C THR A 291 -3.77 32.17 6.43
N GLY A 292 -4.80 31.36 6.69
CA GLY A 292 -5.42 30.49 5.70
C GLY A 292 -4.88 29.06 5.60
N PHE A 293 -5.77 28.10 5.83
CA PHE A 293 -5.70 26.81 5.15
C PHE A 293 -5.65 27.06 3.64
N GLU A 294 -4.49 26.94 2.97
CA GLU A 294 -4.49 26.90 1.49
C GLU A 294 -3.17 26.57 0.75
N GLU A 295 -2.19 25.88 1.35
CA GLU A 295 -1.08 25.37 0.53
C GLU A 295 -1.22 23.88 0.23
N LYS A 296 -1.35 23.60 -1.08
CA LYS A 296 -1.12 22.27 -1.64
C LYS A 296 0.22 21.75 -1.14
N LYS A 297 0.20 20.63 -0.42
CA LYS A 297 1.41 19.95 0.05
C LYS A 297 2.22 19.51 -1.16
N GLU A 298 3.53 19.76 -1.12
CA GLU A 298 4.49 19.25 -2.10
C GLU A 298 4.49 17.71 -2.11
N THR A 299 4.33 17.10 -0.94
CA THR A 299 4.15 15.65 -0.79
C THR A 299 2.87 15.38 -0.01
N PRO A 300 1.84 14.75 -0.60
CA PRO A 300 0.56 14.51 0.07
C PRO A 300 0.69 13.54 1.24
N LEU A 301 -0.31 13.53 2.12
CA LEU A 301 -0.51 12.44 3.08
C LEU A 301 -0.84 11.15 2.32
N VAL A 302 -0.44 9.99 2.84
CA VAL A 302 -0.54 8.74 2.09
C VAL A 302 -1.44 7.75 2.81
N TRP A 303 -2.39 7.18 2.09
CA TRP A 303 -3.20 6.05 2.53
C TRP A 303 -2.78 4.80 1.76
N ILE A 304 -2.26 3.81 2.48
CA ILE A 304 -1.84 2.53 1.90
C ILE A 304 -2.92 1.48 2.19
N PHE A 305 -3.39 0.82 1.15
CA PHE A 305 -4.40 -0.24 1.21
C PHE A 305 -3.75 -1.57 0.85
N ILE A 306 -3.95 -2.58 1.69
CA ILE A 306 -3.42 -3.94 1.46
C ILE A 306 -4.55 -4.93 1.69
N ASP A 307 -4.92 -5.65 0.63
CA ASP A 307 -5.81 -6.79 0.76
C ASP A 307 -5.04 -8.06 1.11
N GLU A 308 -5.70 -8.96 1.84
CA GLU A 308 -5.11 -10.17 2.43
C GLU A 308 -3.79 -9.93 3.19
N ALA A 309 -3.78 -8.89 4.04
CA ALA A 309 -2.62 -8.41 4.80
C ALA A 309 -1.91 -9.48 5.65
N HIS A 310 -2.59 -10.58 6.00
CA HIS A 310 -1.99 -11.73 6.69
C HIS A 310 -0.89 -12.44 5.88
N GLU A 311 -0.88 -12.30 4.55
CA GLU A 311 0.18 -12.83 3.68
C GLU A 311 1.52 -12.06 3.81
N PHE A 312 1.48 -10.84 4.37
CA PHE A 312 2.64 -9.94 4.49
C PHE A 312 3.03 -9.65 5.94
N LEU A 313 2.02 -9.69 6.83
CA LEU A 313 2.15 -9.56 8.28
C LEU A 313 1.67 -10.87 8.94
N PRO A 314 2.35 -12.01 8.73
CA PRO A 314 1.94 -13.26 9.36
C PRO A 314 2.15 -13.19 10.88
N LEU A 315 1.34 -13.94 11.63
CA LEU A 315 1.50 -14.08 13.07
C LEU A 315 2.87 -14.68 13.45
N ASN A 316 3.36 -15.61 12.63
CA ASN A 316 4.62 -16.32 12.83
C ASN A 316 5.52 -16.16 11.61
N GLY A 317 6.83 -16.00 11.84
CA GLY A 317 7.81 -15.78 10.79
C GLY A 317 7.86 -14.33 10.30
N LYS A 318 8.61 -14.10 9.23
CA LYS A 318 8.76 -12.80 8.58
C LYS A 318 8.71 -12.95 7.07
N THR A 319 8.22 -11.91 6.42
CA THR A 319 8.34 -11.69 4.97
C THR A 319 9.18 -10.44 4.73
N ALA A 320 9.57 -10.19 3.48
CA ALA A 320 10.26 -8.95 3.10
C ALA A 320 9.42 -7.68 3.38
N ALA A 321 8.11 -7.80 3.61
CA ALA A 321 7.25 -6.68 3.98
C ALA A 321 7.13 -6.46 5.49
N THR A 322 7.42 -7.46 6.32
CA THR A 322 6.98 -7.49 7.72
C THR A 322 7.51 -6.31 8.52
N ASP A 323 8.82 -6.05 8.46
CA ASP A 323 9.45 -5.01 9.28
C ASP A 323 9.03 -3.60 8.81
N ALA A 324 8.95 -3.37 7.51
CA ALA A 324 8.48 -2.11 6.94
C ALA A 324 7.02 -1.82 7.32
N LEU A 325 6.14 -2.82 7.25
CA LEU A 325 4.74 -2.66 7.62
C LEU A 325 4.53 -2.51 9.13
N ILE A 326 5.31 -3.20 9.97
CA ILE A 326 5.31 -2.97 11.42
C ILE A 326 5.76 -1.55 11.75
N GLN A 327 6.79 -1.04 11.07
CA GLN A 327 7.22 0.34 11.23
C GLN A 327 6.08 1.31 10.87
N LEU A 328 5.39 1.09 9.75
CA LEU A 328 4.23 1.91 9.39
C LEU A 328 3.11 1.83 10.44
N LEU A 329 2.82 0.66 11.00
CA LEU A 329 1.80 0.49 12.06
C LEU A 329 2.14 1.29 13.32
N ARG A 330 3.40 1.28 13.75
CA ARG A 330 3.85 1.91 15.01
C ARG A 330 4.15 3.39 14.85
N GLU A 331 4.72 3.78 13.71
CA GLU A 331 5.31 5.11 13.52
C GLU A 331 4.65 5.90 12.39
N GLY A 332 3.78 5.31 11.56
CA GLY A 332 3.17 5.94 10.38
C GLY A 332 2.38 7.22 10.67
N ARG A 333 1.93 7.40 11.92
CA ARG A 333 1.32 8.66 12.36
C ARG A 333 2.28 9.86 12.28
N GLN A 334 3.58 9.67 12.51
CA GLN A 334 4.57 10.76 12.45
C GLN A 334 4.75 11.32 11.02
N PRO A 335 4.99 10.49 9.98
CA PRO A 335 5.12 10.96 8.60
C PRO A 335 3.79 11.32 7.93
N GLY A 336 2.64 10.98 8.51
CA GLY A 336 1.35 11.22 7.85
C GLY A 336 0.93 10.09 6.91
N ILE A 337 1.10 8.84 7.35
CA ILE A 337 0.77 7.64 6.59
C ILE A 337 -0.33 6.88 7.35
N SER A 338 -1.44 6.62 6.66
CA SER A 338 -2.54 5.77 7.11
C SER A 338 -2.44 4.38 6.47
N LEU A 339 -2.92 3.37 7.19
CA LEU A 339 -3.00 1.99 6.72
C LEU A 339 -4.45 1.51 6.72
N VAL A 340 -4.85 0.82 5.66
CA VAL A 340 -6.12 0.09 5.58
C VAL A 340 -5.81 -1.35 5.21
N LEU A 341 -5.94 -2.26 6.17
CA LEU A 341 -5.53 -3.64 6.07
C LEU A 341 -6.76 -4.54 6.06
N ALA A 342 -6.98 -5.29 4.98
CA ALA A 342 -8.01 -6.33 4.92
C ALA A 342 -7.41 -7.71 5.19
N THR A 343 -8.14 -8.56 5.92
CA THR A 343 -7.73 -9.95 6.13
C THR A 343 -8.92 -10.87 6.34
N GLN A 344 -8.86 -12.07 5.74
CA GLN A 344 -9.81 -13.14 6.05
C GLN A 344 -9.41 -13.99 7.26
N GLN A 345 -8.17 -13.86 7.72
CA GLN A 345 -7.61 -14.64 8.82
C GLN A 345 -7.10 -13.71 9.94
N PRO A 346 -8.00 -13.03 10.69
CA PRO A 346 -7.58 -12.15 11.77
C PRO A 346 -6.81 -12.87 12.89
N GLY A 347 -6.95 -14.19 13.02
CA GLY A 347 -6.16 -15.00 13.96
C GLY A 347 -4.75 -15.36 13.46
N GLN A 348 -4.42 -15.11 12.18
CA GLN A 348 -3.13 -15.43 11.56
C GLN A 348 -2.32 -14.18 11.19
N ILE A 349 -2.80 -12.99 11.55
CA ILE A 349 -2.12 -11.72 11.30
C ILE A 349 -1.28 -11.30 12.51
N HIS A 350 -0.20 -10.55 12.27
CA HIS A 350 0.67 -10.03 13.31
C HIS A 350 -0.11 -9.20 14.35
N ARG A 351 0.21 -9.39 15.63
CA ARG A 351 -0.54 -8.79 16.75
C ARG A 351 -0.59 -7.27 16.70
N ASP A 352 0.46 -6.63 16.19
CA ASP A 352 0.50 -5.17 16.05
C ASP A 352 -0.61 -4.62 15.16
N VAL A 353 -1.11 -5.40 14.19
CA VAL A 353 -2.27 -4.97 13.41
C VAL A 353 -3.47 -4.76 14.33
N MET A 354 -3.73 -5.71 15.23
CA MET A 354 -4.85 -5.63 16.17
C MET A 354 -4.63 -4.53 17.22
N THR A 355 -3.41 -4.36 17.73
CA THR A 355 -3.14 -3.42 18.83
C THR A 355 -2.96 -1.97 18.36
N GLN A 356 -2.54 -1.74 17.13
CA GLN A 356 -2.36 -0.40 16.56
C GLN A 356 -3.59 0.08 15.78
N SER A 357 -4.53 -0.80 15.43
CA SER A 357 -5.77 -0.38 14.75
C SER A 357 -6.64 0.46 15.67
N ASP A 358 -6.92 1.69 15.26
CA ASP A 358 -7.85 2.58 15.94
C ASP A 358 -9.28 2.48 15.37
N ILE A 359 -9.42 1.91 14.17
CA ILE A 359 -10.71 1.61 13.55
C ILE A 359 -10.74 0.13 13.14
N VAL A 360 -11.79 -0.59 13.55
CA VAL A 360 -12.01 -1.98 13.16
C VAL A 360 -13.37 -2.10 12.48
N ILE A 361 -13.37 -2.57 11.23
CA ILE A 361 -14.56 -2.90 10.45
C ILE A 361 -14.64 -4.43 10.37
N SER A 362 -15.56 -4.99 11.13
CA SER A 362 -15.79 -6.44 11.17
C SER A 362 -16.97 -6.81 10.29
N HIS A 363 -16.69 -7.49 9.19
CA HIS A 363 -17.68 -8.20 8.40
C HIS A 363 -17.99 -9.56 9.05
N ARG A 364 -18.97 -10.29 8.51
CA ARG A 364 -19.31 -11.63 9.00
C ARG A 364 -18.07 -12.55 8.99
N VAL A 365 -17.67 -13.03 10.18
CA VAL A 365 -16.49 -13.90 10.37
C VAL A 365 -16.89 -15.39 10.45
N THR A 366 -18.13 -15.71 10.84
CA THR A 366 -18.64 -17.09 10.99
C THR A 366 -19.70 -17.43 9.94
N SER A 367 -19.75 -18.69 9.51
CA SER A 367 -20.74 -19.23 8.56
C SER A 367 -22.14 -19.33 9.13
#